data_AF-A0A357BQ02-F1
#
_entry.id   AF-A0A357BQ02-F1
#
_cell.length_a   1.000
_cell.length_b   1.000
_cell.length_c   1.000
_cell.angle_alpha   90.00
_cell.angle_beta   90.00
_cell.angle_gamma   90.00
#
_symmetry.space_group_name_H-M   'P 1'
#
loop_
_entity.id
_entity.type
_entity.pdbx_description
1 polymer ?
#
loop_
_entity_poly.entity_id
_entity_poly.type
_entity_poly.pdbx_seq_one_letter_code
_entity_poly.pdbx_strand_id
1 'polypeptide(L)'
;MGKSETEAMRNKLVEDGFGSYLDALAAVREFQKAVIERSRRALEQKLNDLSKAMGIKREEIKDYTYPAKLTDEELGKEGWVGIEFSNKPVLYCHFGLCFEREDSKCVTKVVVSMWTDNVSRRDFLLEHCKKVSRDFDNYDGYNIGLFMPITKDEINNFEAKLQELIDKWIEVWERVGGIKKLPEV
;
A
#
# COMPACT_ATOMS: atom_id res chain seq x y z
N MET A 1 -27.83 -1.15 -30.97
CA MET A 1 -26.44 -0.73 -30.68
C MET A 1 -25.92 -1.54 -29.50
N GLY A 2 -25.39 -2.77 -29.68
CA GLY A 2 -25.11 -3.60 -28.49
C GLY A 2 -24.18 -4.81 -28.60
N LYS A 3 -23.59 -5.10 -29.76
CA LYS A 3 -22.56 -6.14 -29.90
C LYS A 3 -21.38 -5.71 -30.78
N SER A 4 -21.64 -5.07 -31.93
CA SER A 4 -20.56 -4.66 -32.85
C SER A 4 -19.73 -3.48 -32.34
N GLU A 5 -20.30 -2.56 -31.56
CA GLU A 5 -19.55 -1.46 -30.94
C GLU A 5 -18.59 -1.95 -29.85
N THR A 6 -19.02 -2.92 -29.03
CA THR A 6 -18.19 -3.56 -28.01
C THR A 6 -17.04 -4.37 -28.63
N GLU A 7 -17.30 -5.04 -29.75
CA GLU A 7 -16.31 -5.83 -30.47
C GLU A 7 -15.29 -4.94 -31.21
N ALA A 8 -15.74 -3.85 -31.82
CA ALA A 8 -14.87 -2.84 -32.41
C ALA A 8 -13.96 -2.17 -31.36
N MET A 9 -14.51 -1.84 -30.19
CA MET A 9 -13.73 -1.28 -29.08
C MET A 9 -12.69 -2.27 -28.55
N ARG A 10 -13.05 -3.55 -28.43
CA ARG A 10 -12.13 -4.62 -28.05
C ARG A 10 -10.99 -4.78 -29.06
N ASN A 11 -11.29 -4.81 -30.35
CA ASN A 11 -10.28 -4.98 -31.40
C ASN A 11 -9.30 -3.81 -31.41
N LYS A 12 -9.80 -2.58 -31.24
CA LYS A 12 -8.96 -1.40 -31.10
C LYS A 12 -7.99 -1.51 -29.92
N LEU A 13 -8.47 -1.93 -28.74
CA LEU A 13 -7.61 -2.12 -27.57
C LEU A 13 -6.52 -3.18 -27.80
N VAL A 14 -6.84 -4.24 -28.55
CA VAL A 14 -5.86 -5.28 -28.92
C VAL A 14 -4.82 -4.74 -29.89
N GLU A 15 -5.22 -3.97 -30.89
CA GLU A 15 -4.30 -3.35 -31.86
C GLU A 15 -3.38 -2.32 -31.19
N ASP A 16 -3.96 -1.42 -30.39
CA ASP A 16 -3.21 -0.45 -29.59
C ASP A 16 -2.21 -1.19 -28.66
N GLY A 17 -2.69 -2.23 -27.98
CA GLY A 17 -1.88 -3.07 -27.11
C GLY A 17 -0.75 -3.79 -27.85
N PHE A 18 -0.98 -4.30 -29.06
CA PHE A 18 0.03 -5.00 -29.85
C PHE A 18 1.25 -4.11 -30.14
N GLY A 19 1.00 -2.86 -30.53
CA GLY A 19 2.06 -1.89 -30.84
C GLY A 19 2.83 -1.40 -29.62
N SER A 20 2.16 -1.26 -28.46
CA SER A 20 2.76 -0.67 -27.27
C SER A 20 3.15 -1.68 -26.17
N TYR A 21 2.96 -2.98 -26.40
CA TYR A 21 3.02 -4.00 -25.33
C TYR A 21 4.35 -3.98 -24.56
N LEU A 22 5.46 -4.02 -25.28
CA LEU A 22 6.80 -4.09 -24.66
C LEU A 22 7.14 -2.78 -23.92
N ASP A 23 6.81 -1.63 -24.51
CA ASP A 23 7.04 -0.33 -23.88
C ASP A 23 6.20 -0.14 -22.63
N ALA A 24 4.93 -0.59 -22.65
CA ALA A 24 4.05 -0.55 -21.48
C ALA A 24 4.58 -1.44 -20.36
N LEU A 25 5.03 -2.67 -20.67
CA LEU A 25 5.65 -3.56 -19.68
C LEU A 25 6.93 -2.98 -19.09
N ALA A 26 7.78 -2.37 -19.92
CA ALA A 26 9.01 -1.72 -19.46
C ALA A 26 8.69 -0.54 -18.55
N ALA A 27 7.76 0.33 -18.95
CA ALA A 27 7.34 1.49 -18.16
C ALA A 27 6.76 1.09 -16.80
N VAL A 28 5.90 0.05 -16.76
CA VAL A 28 5.34 -0.47 -15.50
C VAL A 28 6.43 -1.02 -14.59
N ARG A 29 7.40 -1.78 -15.13
CA ARG A 29 8.51 -2.34 -14.33
C ARG A 29 9.42 -1.25 -13.76
N GLU A 30 9.79 -0.26 -14.57
CA GLU A 30 10.62 0.86 -14.10
C GLU A 30 9.88 1.71 -13.06
N PHE A 31 8.58 1.93 -13.27
CA PHE A 31 7.73 2.58 -12.27
C PHE A 31 7.72 1.80 -10.94
N GLN A 32 7.47 0.49 -11.00
CA GLN A 32 7.45 -0.36 -9.82
C GLN A 32 8.78 -0.32 -9.06
N LYS A 33 9.89 -0.47 -9.78
CA LYS A 33 11.24 -0.39 -9.22
C LYS A 33 11.50 0.95 -8.54
N ALA A 34 11.16 2.06 -9.19
CA ALA A 34 11.34 3.38 -8.63
C ALA A 34 10.53 3.61 -7.34
N VAL A 35 9.29 3.12 -7.29
CA VAL A 35 8.45 3.19 -6.08
C VAL A 35 9.04 2.33 -4.97
N ILE A 36 9.42 1.08 -5.27
CA ILE A 36 10.03 0.16 -4.29
C ILE A 36 11.31 0.74 -3.69
N GLU A 37 12.21 1.28 -4.52
CA GLU A 37 13.47 1.89 -4.06
C GLU A 37 13.22 3.10 -3.14
N ARG A 38 12.25 3.95 -3.50
CA ARG A 38 11.84 5.12 -2.69
C ARG A 38 11.19 4.69 -1.38
N SER A 39 10.30 3.69 -1.41
CA SER A 39 9.71 3.09 -0.21
C SER A 39 10.78 2.56 0.74
N ARG A 40 11.76 1.83 0.19
CA ARG A 40 12.86 1.25 0.97
C ARG A 40 13.68 2.32 1.66
N ARG A 41 14.08 3.38 0.94
CA ARG A 41 14.80 4.51 1.54
C ARG A 41 13.99 5.22 2.63
N ALA A 42 12.70 5.46 2.39
CA ALA A 42 11.81 6.08 3.39
C ALA A 42 11.76 5.25 4.68
N LEU A 43 11.57 3.93 4.56
CA LEU A 43 11.53 3.04 5.71
C LEU A 43 12.88 2.93 6.41
N GLU A 44 13.97 2.74 5.67
CA GLU A 44 15.32 2.56 6.23
C GLU A 44 15.77 3.74 7.08
N GLN A 45 15.40 4.97 6.71
CA GLN A 45 15.69 6.18 7.50
C GLN A 45 14.98 6.20 8.86
N LYS A 46 13.84 5.52 8.98
CA LYS A 46 13.00 5.49 10.18
C LYS A 46 12.96 4.12 10.86
N LEU A 47 13.66 3.14 10.32
CA LEU A 47 13.52 1.73 10.67
C LEU A 47 13.86 1.44 12.12
N ASN A 48 14.88 2.11 12.66
CA ASN A 48 15.29 1.95 14.05
C ASN A 48 14.22 2.47 15.01
N ASP A 49 13.66 3.65 14.73
CA ASP A 49 12.64 4.26 15.57
C ASP A 49 11.33 3.46 15.49
N LEU A 50 10.94 3.04 14.29
CA LEU A 50 9.79 2.16 14.09
C LEU A 50 9.96 0.82 14.81
N SER A 51 11.10 0.16 14.64
CA SER A 51 11.36 -1.13 15.29
C SER A 51 11.33 -1.00 16.82
N LYS A 52 11.88 0.10 17.36
CA LYS A 52 11.86 0.42 18.79
C LYS A 52 10.43 0.67 19.29
N ALA A 53 9.65 1.50 18.59
CA ALA A 53 8.27 1.82 18.94
C ALA A 53 7.37 0.58 18.92
N MET A 54 7.52 -0.25 17.88
CA MET A 54 6.80 -1.52 17.76
C MET A 54 7.29 -2.58 18.75
N GLY A 55 8.49 -2.44 19.29
CA GLY A 55 9.11 -3.41 20.20
C GLY A 55 9.54 -4.70 19.49
N ILE A 56 10.03 -4.59 18.25
CA ILE A 56 10.45 -5.71 17.40
C ILE A 56 11.93 -5.62 17.06
N LYS A 57 12.50 -6.76 16.66
CA LYS A 57 13.83 -6.78 16.06
C LYS A 57 13.73 -6.33 14.61
N ARG A 58 14.87 -5.92 14.05
CA ARG A 58 14.96 -5.55 12.64
C ARG A 58 14.66 -6.78 11.79
N GLU A 59 13.58 -6.71 11.03
CA GLU A 59 13.13 -7.78 10.14
C GLU A 59 13.57 -7.54 8.69
N GLU A 60 13.39 -8.57 7.86
CA GLU A 60 13.62 -8.52 6.43
C GLU A 60 12.59 -7.60 5.74
N ILE A 61 13.08 -6.66 4.94
CA ILE A 61 12.25 -5.80 4.07
C ILE A 61 12.14 -6.47 2.69
N LYS A 62 10.91 -6.75 2.27
CA LYS A 62 10.59 -7.43 1.02
C LYS A 62 9.94 -6.48 0.03
N ASP A 63 10.20 -6.70 -1.24
CA ASP A 63 9.49 -6.00 -2.31
C ASP A 63 8.05 -6.53 -2.38
N TYR A 64 7.08 -5.65 -2.58
CA TYR A 64 5.67 -6.00 -2.59
C TYR A 64 4.95 -5.36 -3.77
N THR A 65 4.26 -6.20 -4.54
CA THR A 65 3.37 -5.78 -5.61
C THR A 65 2.10 -6.62 -5.59
N TYR A 66 0.94 -5.97 -5.70
CA TYR A 66 -0.35 -6.63 -5.82
C TYR A 66 -1.14 -6.03 -7.01
N PRO A 67 -1.87 -6.84 -7.79
CA PRO A 67 -1.90 -8.30 -7.72
C PRO A 67 -0.61 -8.93 -8.29
N ALA A 68 -0.17 -10.05 -7.71
CA ALA A 68 1.00 -10.78 -8.19
C ALA A 68 0.72 -11.53 -9.51
N LYS A 69 -0.55 -11.77 -9.80
CA LYS A 69 -1.06 -12.37 -11.05
C LYS A 69 -2.26 -11.55 -11.49
N LEU A 70 -2.35 -11.25 -12.78
CA LEU A 70 -3.53 -10.57 -13.31
C LEU A 70 -4.63 -11.60 -13.52
N THR A 71 -5.53 -11.74 -12.54
CA THR A 71 -6.79 -12.48 -12.71
C THR A 71 -7.89 -11.54 -13.17
N ASP A 72 -8.95 -12.07 -13.81
CA ASP A 72 -10.10 -11.26 -14.24
C ASP A 72 -10.78 -10.53 -13.07
N GLU A 73 -10.69 -11.08 -11.86
CA GLU A 73 -11.26 -10.48 -10.66
C GLU A 73 -10.48 -9.26 -10.16
N GLU A 74 -9.16 -9.28 -10.30
CA GLU A 74 -8.26 -8.24 -9.80
C GLU A 74 -7.94 -7.18 -10.86
N LEU A 75 -8.15 -7.51 -12.14
CA LEU A 75 -7.74 -6.69 -13.27
C LEU A 75 -8.39 -5.30 -13.22
N GLY A 76 -7.56 -4.31 -12.90
CA GLY A 76 -7.92 -2.90 -12.94
C GLY A 76 -8.84 -2.44 -11.82
N LYS A 77 -9.04 -3.21 -10.74
CA LYS A 77 -9.82 -2.77 -9.58
C LYS A 77 -8.96 -2.08 -8.53
N GLU A 78 -7.88 -2.75 -8.14
CA GLU A 78 -6.93 -2.26 -7.15
C GLU A 78 -5.51 -2.68 -7.52
N GLY A 79 -4.53 -2.00 -6.94
CA GLY A 79 -3.13 -2.34 -7.10
C GLY A 79 -2.29 -1.78 -5.97
N TRP A 80 -1.19 -2.44 -5.66
CA TRP A 80 -0.24 -2.01 -4.65
C TRP A 80 1.17 -2.15 -5.17
N VAL A 81 2.02 -1.19 -4.83
CA VAL A 81 3.45 -1.20 -5.14
C VAL A 81 4.21 -0.59 -3.98
N GLY A 82 5.18 -1.31 -3.43
CA GLY A 82 5.99 -0.81 -2.33
C GLY A 82 6.80 -1.92 -1.69
N ILE A 83 6.91 -1.85 -0.37
CA ILE A 83 7.61 -2.85 0.41
C ILE A 83 6.70 -3.42 1.49
N GLU A 84 6.98 -4.66 1.85
CA GLU A 84 6.42 -5.33 3.01
C GLU A 84 7.52 -5.44 4.08
N PHE A 85 7.13 -5.11 5.30
CA PHE A 85 7.91 -5.31 6.50
C PHE A 85 7.07 -6.17 7.44
N SER A 86 7.53 -7.40 7.68
CA SER A 86 6.77 -8.42 8.39
C SER A 86 7.47 -8.83 9.66
N ASN A 87 6.73 -8.90 10.76
CA ASN A 87 7.12 -9.68 11.93
C ASN A 87 6.23 -10.92 11.99
N LYS A 88 6.72 -12.02 11.40
CA LYS A 88 5.94 -13.27 11.35
C LYS A 88 5.79 -13.85 12.77
N PRO A 89 4.61 -14.40 13.12
CA PRO A 89 3.47 -14.70 12.24
C PRO A 89 2.32 -13.68 12.26
N VAL A 90 2.44 -12.56 12.99
CA VAL A 90 1.23 -11.83 13.45
C VAL A 90 0.86 -10.63 12.59
N LEU A 91 1.84 -9.94 11.98
CA LEU A 91 1.60 -8.63 11.34
C LEU A 91 2.44 -8.43 10.09
N TYR A 92 1.79 -7.96 9.02
CA TYR A 92 2.43 -7.51 7.78
C TYR A 92 2.16 -6.02 7.61
N CYS A 93 3.22 -5.21 7.59
CA CYS A 93 3.11 -3.79 7.31
C CYS A 93 3.51 -3.51 5.86
N HIS A 94 2.70 -2.75 5.14
CA HIS A 94 2.95 -2.33 3.76
C HIS A 94 3.24 -0.83 3.71
N PHE A 95 4.27 -0.45 2.96
CA PHE A 95 4.72 0.92 2.78
C PHE A 95 4.90 1.22 1.30
N GLY A 96 4.09 2.12 0.74
CA GLY A 96 4.20 2.42 -0.69
C GLY A 96 3.03 3.20 -1.26
N LEU A 97 2.58 2.76 -2.44
CA LEU A 97 1.42 3.30 -3.13
C LEU A 97 0.33 2.23 -3.23
N CYS A 98 -0.92 2.63 -3.01
CA CYS A 98 -2.09 1.90 -3.46
C CYS A 98 -2.80 2.66 -4.58
N PHE A 99 -3.45 1.90 -5.45
CA PHE A 99 -4.18 2.35 -6.62
C PHE A 99 -5.56 1.75 -6.56
N GLU A 100 -6.59 2.56 -6.75
CA GLU A 100 -7.98 2.13 -6.67
C GLU A 100 -8.79 2.82 -7.76
N ARG A 101 -9.86 2.17 -8.24
CA ARG A 101 -10.83 2.85 -9.10
C ARG A 101 -11.99 3.42 -8.30
N GLU A 102 -12.12 4.74 -8.33
CA GLU A 102 -13.28 5.48 -7.81
C GLU A 102 -13.95 6.22 -8.98
N ASP A 103 -15.24 5.94 -9.25
CA ASP A 103 -16.02 6.57 -10.33
C ASP A 103 -15.31 6.63 -11.70
N SER A 104 -14.70 5.50 -12.11
CA SER A 104 -13.91 5.34 -13.34
C SER A 104 -12.55 6.05 -13.37
N LYS A 105 -12.15 6.75 -12.30
CA LYS A 105 -10.83 7.37 -12.16
C LYS A 105 -9.91 6.51 -11.31
N CYS A 106 -8.63 6.44 -11.70
CA CYS A 106 -7.61 5.86 -10.84
C CYS A 106 -7.26 6.89 -9.76
N VAL A 107 -7.51 6.53 -8.50
CA VAL A 107 -7.06 7.27 -7.33
C VAL A 107 -5.80 6.60 -6.82
N THR A 108 -4.74 7.40 -6.64
CA THR A 108 -3.47 6.92 -6.09
C THR A 108 -3.31 7.50 -4.69
N LYS A 109 -2.92 6.66 -3.74
CA LYS A 109 -2.70 7.05 -2.35
C LYS A 109 -1.32 6.56 -1.91
N VAL A 110 -0.59 7.39 -1.17
CA VAL A 110 0.56 6.97 -0.36
C VAL A 110 0.01 6.23 0.85
N VAL A 111 0.58 5.07 1.15
CA VAL A 111 0.05 4.18 2.18
C VAL A 111 1.11 3.72 3.15
N VAL A 112 0.75 3.77 4.43
CA VAL A 112 1.33 2.95 5.51
C VAL A 112 0.18 2.17 6.11
N SER A 113 0.19 0.86 5.93
CA SER A 113 -0.89 0.01 6.41
C SER A 113 -0.37 -1.25 7.06
N MET A 114 -1.20 -1.88 7.87
CA MET A 114 -0.90 -3.14 8.50
C MET A 114 -2.08 -4.08 8.41
N TRP A 115 -1.79 -5.29 7.94
CA TRP A 115 -2.72 -6.39 7.97
C TRP A 115 -2.61 -7.12 9.30
N THR A 116 -3.76 -7.42 9.89
CA THR A 116 -3.86 -8.16 11.15
C THR A 116 -4.58 -9.48 10.91
N ASP A 117 -4.13 -10.53 11.60
CA ASP A 117 -4.73 -11.87 11.52
C ASP A 117 -6.07 -12.00 12.25
N ASN A 118 -6.48 -10.99 13.02
CA ASN A 118 -7.66 -11.04 13.87
C ASN A 118 -8.36 -9.67 14.02
N VAL A 119 -9.68 -9.66 13.86
CA VAL A 119 -10.56 -8.49 14.02
C VAL A 119 -10.43 -7.80 15.38
N SER A 120 -10.26 -8.53 16.48
CA SER A 120 -10.06 -7.94 17.81
C SER A 120 -8.77 -7.13 17.91
N ARG A 121 -7.68 -7.60 17.28
CA ARG A 121 -6.41 -6.85 17.22
C ARG A 121 -6.56 -5.62 16.33
N ARG A 122 -7.23 -5.78 15.20
CA ARG A 122 -7.61 -4.69 14.30
C ARG A 122 -8.38 -3.62 15.07
N ASP A 123 -9.55 -3.92 15.63
CA ASP A 123 -10.39 -2.94 16.31
C ASP A 123 -9.67 -2.25 17.48
N PHE A 124 -8.88 -3.00 18.26
CA PHE A 124 -8.03 -2.44 19.31
C PHE A 124 -7.01 -1.42 18.76
N LEU A 125 -6.31 -1.78 17.69
CA LEU A 125 -5.35 -0.88 17.04
C LEU A 125 -6.03 0.33 16.44
N LEU A 126 -7.16 0.15 15.76
CA LEU A 126 -7.90 1.24 15.12
C LEU A 126 -8.36 2.28 16.17
N GLU A 127 -8.80 1.83 17.35
CA GLU A 127 -9.15 2.73 18.45
C GLU A 127 -7.95 3.58 18.89
N HIS A 128 -6.76 2.99 18.99
CA HIS A 128 -5.53 3.70 19.37
C HIS A 128 -5.02 4.61 18.25
N CYS A 129 -5.09 4.16 17.00
CA CYS A 129 -4.78 4.92 15.81
C CYS A 129 -5.62 6.21 15.75
N LYS A 130 -6.93 6.10 16.00
CA LYS A 130 -7.86 7.24 16.00
C LYS A 130 -7.60 8.27 17.10
N LYS A 131 -6.82 7.92 18.14
CA LYS A 131 -6.35 8.87 19.16
C LYS A 131 -5.14 9.70 18.68
N VAL A 132 -4.41 9.23 17.66
CA VAL A 132 -3.29 9.96 17.02
C VAL A 132 -3.79 10.79 15.84
N SER A 133 -4.51 10.17 14.91
CA SER A 133 -5.13 10.87 13.79
C SER A 133 -6.49 10.29 13.45
N ARG A 134 -7.43 11.14 13.03
CA ARG A 134 -8.73 10.69 12.51
C ARG A 134 -8.61 10.08 11.10
N ASP A 135 -7.47 10.26 10.44
CA ASP A 135 -7.23 9.79 9.07
C ASP A 135 -6.92 8.29 8.99
N PHE A 136 -6.82 7.62 10.14
CA PHE A 136 -6.68 6.18 10.18
C PHE A 136 -7.99 5.48 9.82
N ASP A 137 -7.90 4.60 8.84
CA ASP A 137 -9.06 3.89 8.33
C ASP A 137 -8.83 2.38 8.26
N ASN A 138 -9.94 1.65 8.23
CA ASN A 138 -10.00 0.21 8.01
C ASN A 138 -10.45 -0.05 6.58
N TYR A 139 -9.49 -0.32 5.70
CA TYR A 139 -9.72 -0.34 4.26
C TYR A 139 -10.58 -1.53 3.79
N ASP A 140 -10.32 -2.73 4.30
CA ASP A 140 -10.88 -3.99 3.78
C ASP A 140 -11.45 -4.93 4.88
N GLY A 141 -11.52 -4.46 6.14
CA GLY A 141 -11.96 -5.28 7.27
C GLY A 141 -10.84 -6.00 8.02
N TYR A 142 -9.61 -6.01 7.51
CA TYR A 142 -8.46 -6.67 8.13
C TYR A 142 -7.18 -5.80 8.14
N ASN A 143 -7.19 -4.74 7.34
CA ASN A 143 -6.13 -3.76 7.18
C ASN A 143 -6.45 -2.47 7.95
N ILE A 144 -5.48 -1.92 8.68
CA ILE A 144 -5.53 -0.55 9.21
C ILE A 144 -4.38 0.24 8.62
N GLY A 145 -4.65 1.45 8.16
CA GLY A 145 -3.58 2.30 7.66
C GLY A 145 -3.91 3.78 7.59
N LEU A 146 -2.87 4.53 7.24
CA LEU A 146 -2.98 5.89 6.73
C LEU A 146 -2.91 5.84 5.21
N PHE A 147 -3.87 6.51 4.59
CA PHE A 147 -3.97 6.62 3.14
C PHE A 147 -4.02 8.09 2.78
N MET A 148 -2.95 8.60 2.16
CA MET A 148 -2.87 10.00 1.74
C MET A 148 -3.01 10.07 0.22
N PRO A 149 -4.10 10.62 -0.33
CA PRO A 149 -4.23 10.84 -1.76
C PRO A 149 -3.04 11.63 -2.32
N ILE A 150 -2.58 11.24 -3.51
CA ILE A 150 -1.49 11.91 -4.21
C ILE A 150 -1.83 12.06 -5.68
N THR A 151 -1.56 13.24 -6.22
CA THR A 151 -1.72 13.53 -7.65
C THR A 151 -0.48 13.13 -8.43
N LYS A 152 -0.61 13.05 -9.77
CA LYS A 152 0.53 12.77 -10.66
C LYS A 152 1.66 13.79 -10.49
N ASP A 153 1.35 15.05 -10.26
CA ASP A 153 2.34 16.12 -10.13
C ASP A 153 3.10 16.05 -8.79
N GLU A 154 2.48 15.44 -7.78
CA GLU A 154 3.08 15.23 -6.47
C GLU A 154 3.91 13.95 -6.35
N ILE A 155 3.91 13.07 -7.36
CA ILE A 155 4.59 11.76 -7.29
C ILE A 155 6.09 11.87 -7.01
N ASN A 156 6.70 12.99 -7.37
CA ASN A 156 8.10 13.27 -7.06
C ASN A 156 8.34 13.49 -5.56
N ASN A 157 7.32 13.89 -4.82
CA ASN A 157 7.34 14.07 -3.36
C ASN A 157 6.86 12.82 -2.60
N PHE A 158 6.63 11.70 -3.30
CA PHE A 158 6.17 10.44 -2.71
C PHE A 158 7.01 9.99 -1.51
N GLU A 159 8.35 10.02 -1.62
CA GLU A 159 9.25 9.54 -0.56
C GLU A 159 9.05 10.36 0.74
N ALA A 160 8.95 11.68 0.62
CA ALA A 160 8.72 12.57 1.76
C ALA A 160 7.34 12.35 2.39
N LYS A 161 6.27 12.25 1.57
CA LYS A 161 4.92 11.94 2.06
C LYS A 161 4.88 10.59 2.79
N LEU A 162 5.60 9.59 2.29
CA LEU A 162 5.67 8.28 2.94
C LEU A 162 6.40 8.37 4.29
N GLN A 163 7.48 9.15 4.39
CA GLN A 163 8.16 9.40 5.67
C GLN A 163 7.24 10.06 6.70
N GLU A 164 6.42 11.03 6.29
CA GLU A 164 5.42 11.66 7.18
C GLU A 164 4.41 10.64 7.71
N LEU A 165 3.96 9.70 6.86
CA LEU A 165 3.06 8.63 7.30
C LEU A 165 3.76 7.64 8.24
N ILE A 166 5.03 7.32 8.00
CA ILE A 166 5.82 6.46 8.89
C ILE A 166 5.98 7.13 10.26
N ASP A 167 6.25 8.43 10.33
CA ASP A 167 6.37 9.16 11.60
C ASP A 167 5.06 9.12 12.40
N LYS A 168 3.91 9.28 11.75
CA LYS A 168 2.60 9.09 12.40
C LYS A 168 2.39 7.65 12.88
N TRP A 169 2.84 6.67 12.11
CA TRP A 169 2.74 5.26 12.49
C TRP A 169 3.62 4.92 13.70
N ILE A 170 4.80 5.51 13.79
CA ILE A 170 5.68 5.42 14.97
C ILE A 170 4.96 5.95 16.21
N GLU A 171 4.34 7.13 16.13
CA GLU A 171 3.61 7.74 17.25
C GLU A 171 2.48 6.82 17.77
N VAL A 172 1.74 6.17 16.87
CA VAL A 172 0.72 5.17 17.23
C VAL A 172 1.34 4.07 18.08
N TRP A 173 2.45 3.48 17.63
CA TRP A 173 3.07 2.36 18.31
C TRP A 173 3.67 2.72 19.66
N GLU A 174 4.24 3.91 19.79
CA GLU A 174 4.72 4.44 21.09
C GLU A 174 3.58 4.54 22.10
N ARG A 175 2.40 4.98 21.67
CA ARG A 175 1.20 5.07 22.54
C ARG A 175 0.60 3.72 22.88
N VAL A 176 0.55 2.79 21.93
CA VAL A 176 0.11 1.41 22.17
C VAL A 176 1.05 0.69 23.14
N GLY A 177 2.34 1.04 23.13
CA GLY A 177 3.38 0.37 23.91
C GLY A 177 3.95 -0.88 23.21
N GLY A 178 3.90 -0.88 21.88
CA GLY A 178 4.41 -1.95 21.01
C GLY A 178 3.49 -3.17 20.87
N ILE A 179 3.91 -4.11 20.02
CA ILE A 179 3.12 -5.29 19.59
C ILE A 179 2.73 -6.19 20.78
N LYS A 180 3.55 -6.26 21.83
CA LYS A 180 3.28 -7.06 23.03
C LYS A 180 2.04 -6.63 23.82
N LYS A 181 1.48 -5.45 23.51
CA LYS A 181 0.26 -4.92 24.13
C LYS A 181 -1.00 -5.21 23.32
N LEU A 182 -0.86 -5.83 22.16
CA LEU A 182 -2.01 -6.29 21.40
C LEU A 182 -2.76 -7.39 22.16
N PRO A 183 -4.08 -7.45 22.02
CA PRO A 183 -4.87 -8.55 22.55
C PRO A 183 -4.32 -9.91 22.08
N GLU A 184 -4.24 -10.85 23.01
CA GLU A 184 -4.09 -12.27 22.69
C GLU A 184 -5.37 -12.77 22.01
N VAL A 185 -5.22 -13.78 21.15
CA VAL A 185 -6.34 -14.42 20.43
C VAL A 185 -6.97 -15.48 21.31
#